data_AF-A0A0S3S0W9-F1
#
_entry.id   AF-A0A0S3S0W9-F1
#
_cell.length_a   1.000
_cell.length_b   1.000
_cell.length_c   1.000
_cell.angle_alpha   90.00
_cell.angle_beta   90.00
_cell.angle_gamma   90.00
#
_symmetry.space_group_name_H-M   'P 1'
#
loop_
_entity.id
_entity.type
_entity.pdbx_description
1 polymer ?
#
loop_
_entity_poly.entity_id
_entity_poly.type
_entity_poly.pdbx_seq_one_letter_code
_entity_poly.pdbx_strand_id
1 'polypeptide(L)'
;LLTGKRAAYGQSRKNRGTILHVPFAEAAILGGDFVKILDTRIGEPYLGEAEAVELVAHTAMNCVNVVGKFRPTISQVVVNLERALAYFLC
;
A
#
# COMPACT_ATOMS: atom_id res chain seq x y z
N LEU A 1 0.61 -3.57 7.52
CA LEU A 1 1.85 -3.76 6.72
C LEU A 1 2.35 -2.41 6.26
N LEU A 2 1.85 -1.80 5.18
CA LEU A 2 2.31 -0.45 4.78
C LEU A 2 1.84 0.68 5.70
N THR A 3 0.54 0.74 6.02
CA THR A 3 -0.08 1.93 6.65
C THR A 3 -0.38 1.81 8.14
N GLY A 4 -0.19 0.62 8.72
CA GLY A 4 -0.59 0.32 10.10
C GLY A 4 -2.10 0.36 10.41
N LYS A 5 -2.95 0.67 9.42
CA LYS A 5 -4.40 0.86 9.62
C LYS A 5 -5.21 -0.41 9.35
N ARG A 6 -6.40 -0.50 9.95
CA ARG A 6 -7.39 -1.54 9.65
C ARG A 6 -8.04 -1.28 8.29
N ALA A 7 -8.42 -2.35 7.58
CA ALA A 7 -9.05 -2.26 6.26
C ALA A 7 -10.37 -1.46 6.25
N ALA A 8 -11.11 -1.55 7.35
CA ALA A 8 -12.31 -0.77 7.61
C ALA A 8 -12.27 -0.22 9.03
N TYR A 9 -12.72 1.01 9.21
CA TYR A 9 -12.92 1.60 10.53
C TYR A 9 -14.24 2.36 10.58
N GLY A 10 -14.96 2.23 11.70
CA GLY A 10 -16.27 2.86 11.89
C GLY A 10 -16.15 4.21 12.60
N GLN A 11 -16.94 5.20 12.18
CA GLN A 11 -17.10 6.45 12.93
C GLN A 11 -18.00 6.23 14.17
N SER A 12 -17.68 6.91 15.27
CA SER A 12 -18.44 6.83 16.53
C SER A 12 -19.90 7.28 16.35
N ARG A 13 -20.80 6.51 16.98
CA ARG A 13 -22.28 6.51 17.18
C ARG A 13 -23.24 7.53 16.52
N LYS A 14 -22.81 8.63 15.91
CA LYS A 14 -23.70 9.61 15.25
C LYS A 14 -23.69 9.53 13.73
N ASN A 15 -22.71 8.87 13.12
CA ASN A 15 -22.60 8.70 11.67
C ASN A 15 -22.40 7.22 11.32
N ARG A 16 -23.40 6.57 10.74
CA ARG A 16 -23.44 5.12 10.44
C ARG A 16 -22.61 4.74 9.19
N GLY A 17 -21.46 5.36 8.99
CA GLY A 17 -20.58 5.11 7.84
C GLY A 17 -19.37 4.27 8.22
N THR A 18 -19.12 3.18 7.49
CA THR A 18 -17.83 2.47 7.50
C THR A 18 -16.92 3.15 6.49
N ILE A 19 -15.76 3.63 6.95
CA ILE A 19 -14.74 4.18 6.05
C ILE A 19 -13.84 3.04 5.61
N LEU A 20 -13.73 2.84 4.29
CA LEU A 20 -12.80 1.90 3.69
C LEU A 20 -11.43 2.56 3.56
N HIS A 21 -10.38 1.83 3.92
CA HIS A 21 -9.00 2.35 3.89
C HIS A 21 -8.40 2.33 2.46
N VAL A 22 -8.86 1.41 1.61
CA VAL A 22 -8.30 1.20 0.26
C VAL A 22 -8.40 2.44 -0.64
N PRO A 23 -9.55 3.12 -0.79
CA PRO A 23 -9.65 4.30 -1.66
C PRO A 23 -8.78 5.47 -1.19
N PHE A 24 -8.59 5.60 0.12
CA PHE A 24 -7.69 6.62 0.69
C PHE A 24 -6.23 6.32 0.35
N ALA A 25 -5.81 5.06 0.48
CA ALA A 25 -4.46 4.65 0.14
C ALA A 25 -4.18 4.79 -1.38
N GLU A 26 -5.16 4.44 -2.22
CA GLU A 26 -5.05 4.54 -3.68
C GLU A 26 -4.74 5.96 -4.15
N ALA A 27 -5.45 6.96 -3.62
CA ALA A 27 -5.21 8.36 -3.97
C ALA A 27 -3.78 8.83 -3.64
N ALA A 28 -3.25 8.43 -2.48
CA ALA A 28 -1.89 8.78 -2.08
C ALA A 28 -0.83 8.05 -2.92
N ILE A 29 -1.06 6.77 -3.25
CA ILE A 29 -0.13 5.99 -4.08
C ILE A 29 -0.05 6.55 -5.49
N LEU A 30 -1.18 6.86 -6.12
CA LEU A 30 -1.22 7.45 -7.47
C LEU A 30 -0.64 8.87 -7.51
N GLY A 31 -0.67 9.60 -6.39
CA GLY A 31 -0.06 10.93 -6.26
C GLY A 31 1.45 10.91 -6.00
N GLY A 32 2.09 9.74 -5.89
CA GLY A 32 3.50 9.63 -5.49
C GLY A 32 3.76 9.95 -4.01
N ASP A 33 2.70 10.07 -3.21
CA ASP A 33 2.71 10.51 -1.81
C ASP A 33 2.69 9.31 -0.84
N PHE A 34 3.31 8.19 -1.21
CA PHE A 34 3.24 6.94 -0.44
C PHE A 34 3.85 7.05 0.96
N VAL A 35 4.86 7.91 1.15
CA VAL A 35 5.47 8.17 2.48
C VAL A 35 4.44 8.68 3.49
N LYS A 36 3.48 9.50 3.05
CA LYS A 36 2.44 10.09 3.92
C LYS A 36 1.44 9.06 4.46
N ILE A 37 1.33 7.91 3.80
CA ILE A 37 0.43 6.83 4.23
C ILE A 37 1.14 5.71 4.97
N LEU A 38 2.48 5.78 5.10
CA LEU A 38 3.22 4.78 5.85
C LEU A 38 2.78 4.74 7.32
N ASP A 39 2.94 3.55 7.90
CA ASP A 39 2.74 3.33 9.32
C ASP A 39 3.65 4.27 10.09
N THR A 40 3.05 5.19 10.85
CA THR A 40 3.77 6.26 11.56
C THR A 40 4.77 5.73 12.60
N ARG A 41 4.74 4.44 12.90
CA ARG A 41 5.72 3.77 13.79
C ARG A 41 7.03 3.46 13.08
N ILE A 42 7.05 3.49 11.76
CA ILE A 42 8.20 3.26 10.89
C ILE A 42 8.54 4.65 10.34
N GLY A 43 9.76 5.13 10.61
CA GLY A 43 10.18 6.49 10.24
C GLY A 43 10.17 6.74 8.73
N GLU A 44 10.73 7.88 8.31
CA GLU A 44 10.90 8.14 6.88
C GLU A 44 11.87 7.13 6.25
N PRO A 45 11.53 6.53 5.10
CA PRO A 45 12.38 5.57 4.43
C PRO A 45 13.65 6.24 3.87
N TYR A 46 14.79 5.56 3.95
CA TYR A 46 16.01 5.98 3.23
C TYR A 46 15.85 5.71 1.71
N LEU A 47 16.73 6.29 0.87
CA LEU A 47 16.61 6.25 -0.60
C LEU A 47 16.18 4.87 -1.13
N GLY A 48 16.98 3.82 -0.93
CA GLY A 48 16.67 2.45 -1.36
C GLY A 48 15.36 1.85 -0.80
N GLU A 49 14.96 2.26 0.40
CA GLU A 49 13.67 1.83 0.97
C GLU A 49 12.50 2.53 0.30
N ALA A 50 12.67 3.76 -0.19
CA ALA A 50 11.61 4.49 -0.83
C ALA A 50 11.17 3.79 -2.13
N GLU A 51 12.12 3.31 -2.96
CA GLU A 51 11.76 2.53 -4.16
C GLU A 51 11.16 1.16 -3.79
N ALA A 52 11.68 0.51 -2.74
CA ALA A 52 11.10 -0.74 -2.25
C ALA A 52 9.64 -0.54 -1.81
N VAL A 53 9.38 0.51 -1.04
CA VAL A 53 8.05 0.88 -0.54
C VAL A 53 7.11 1.23 -1.68
N GLU A 54 7.57 2.01 -2.66
CA GLU A 54 6.79 2.36 -3.85
C GLU A 54 6.35 1.10 -4.61
N LEU A 55 7.29 0.17 -4.86
CA LEU A 55 7.01 -1.08 -5.55
C LEU A 55 6.00 -1.96 -4.78
N VAL A 56 6.12 -2.03 -3.45
CA VAL A 56 5.16 -2.75 -2.60
C VAL A 56 3.79 -2.09 -2.63
N ALA A 57 3.73 -0.76 -2.61
CA ALA A 57 2.49 0.02 -2.65
C ALA A 57 1.73 -0.19 -3.97
N HIS A 58 2.41 -0.08 -5.10
CA HIS A 58 1.81 -0.36 -6.41
C HIS A 58 1.39 -1.82 -6.56
N THR A 59 2.18 -2.75 -6.03
CA THR A 59 1.80 -4.18 -6.03
C THR A 59 0.52 -4.39 -5.23
N ALA A 60 0.40 -3.81 -4.03
CA ALA A 60 -0.80 -3.89 -3.22
C ALA A 60 -2.03 -3.27 -3.91
N MET A 61 -1.87 -2.12 -4.57
CA MET A 61 -2.94 -1.46 -5.34
C MET A 61 -3.45 -2.35 -6.48
N ASN A 62 -2.55 -2.97 -7.24
CA ASN A 62 -2.91 -3.85 -8.34
C ASN A 62 -3.63 -5.12 -7.84
N CYS A 63 -3.23 -5.67 -6.69
CA CYS A 63 -3.91 -6.82 -6.07
C CYS A 63 -5.38 -6.57 -5.75
N VAL A 64 -5.74 -5.32 -5.40
CA VAL A 64 -7.11 -4.93 -5.03
C VAL A 64 -7.87 -4.24 -6.17
N ASN A 65 -7.39 -4.37 -7.41
CA ASN A 65 -8.03 -3.74 -8.56
C ASN A 65 -9.51 -4.17 -8.68
N VAL A 66 -10.39 -3.18 -8.86
CA VAL A 66 -11.84 -3.40 -9.03
C VAL A 66 -12.14 -4.31 -10.23
N VAL A 67 -11.35 -4.21 -11.30
CA VAL A 67 -11.45 -5.08 -12.48
C VAL A 67 -10.52 -6.28 -12.31
N GLY A 68 -11.11 -7.46 -12.14
CA GLY A 68 -10.37 -8.71 -11.86
C GLY A 68 -9.23 -9.05 -12.83
N LYS A 69 -9.38 -8.72 -14.12
CA LYS A 69 -8.36 -9.00 -15.15
C LYS A 69 -7.05 -8.22 -14.97
N PHE A 70 -7.06 -7.13 -14.20
CA PHE A 70 -5.86 -6.35 -13.90
C PHE A 70 -5.19 -6.78 -12.60
N ARG A 71 -5.80 -7.72 -11.85
CA ARG A 71 -5.16 -8.27 -10.66
C ARG A 71 -4.03 -9.21 -11.09
N PRO A 72 -2.83 -9.07 -10.51
CA PRO A 72 -1.72 -9.96 -10.80
C PRO A 72 -1.98 -11.38 -10.29
N THR A 73 -1.31 -12.36 -10.88
CA THR A 73 -1.21 -13.70 -10.29
C THR A 73 -0.33 -13.67 -9.05
N ILE A 74 -0.48 -14.66 -8.16
CA ILE A 74 0.40 -14.75 -6.97
C ILE A 74 1.87 -14.84 -7.37
N SER A 75 2.22 -15.52 -8.46
CA SER A 75 3.60 -15.56 -8.97
C SER A 75 4.12 -14.16 -9.34
N GLN A 76 3.32 -13.34 -10.00
CA GLN A 76 3.70 -11.95 -10.32
C GLN A 76 3.84 -11.09 -9.06
N VAL A 77 2.96 -11.30 -8.06
CA VAL A 77 3.09 -10.63 -6.74
C VAL A 77 4.40 -11.01 -6.07
N VAL A 78 4.74 -12.29 -6.01
CA VAL A 78 5.99 -12.77 -5.40
C VAL A 78 7.21 -12.16 -6.10
N VAL A 79 7.24 -12.16 -7.43
CA VAL A 79 8.34 -11.54 -8.20
C VAL A 79 8.51 -10.06 -7.86
N ASN A 80 7.42 -9.30 -7.72
CA ASN A 80 7.52 -7.89 -7.34
C ASN A 80 8.00 -7.71 -5.90
N LEU A 81 7.60 -8.58 -4.97
CA LEU A 81 8.05 -8.51 -3.57
C LEU A 81 9.53 -8.89 -3.44
N GLU A 82 10.01 -9.89 -4.19
CA GLU A 82 11.44 -10.25 -4.24
C GLU A 82 12.28 -9.10 -4.82
N ARG A 83 11.78 -8.43 -5.87
CA ARG A 83 12.41 -7.21 -6.40
C ARG A 83 12.42 -6.08 -5.38
N ALA A 84 11.34 -5.87 -4.64
CA ALA A 84 11.28 -4.87 -3.59
C ALA A 84 12.32 -5.15 -2.49
N LEU A 85 12.49 -6.43 -2.12
CA LEU A 85 13.51 -6.84 -1.15
C LEU A 85 14.93 -6.61 -1.67
N ALA A 86 15.18 -6.75 -2.98
CA ALA A 86 16.49 -6.48 -3.55
C ALA A 86 16.94 -5.02 -3.41
N TYR A 87 16.01 -4.05 -3.42
CA TYR A 87 16.33 -2.64 -3.14
C TYR A 87 16.84 -2.41 -1.71
N PHE A 88 16.46 -3.26 -0.75
CA PHE A 88 16.95 -3.20 0.63
C PHE A 88 18.36 -3.76 0.82
N LEU A 89 18.87 -4.55 -0.13
CA LEU A 89 20.13 -5.29 0.00
C LEU A 89 21.30 -4.63 -0.77
N CYS A 90 21.07 -3.47 -1.39
CA CYS A 90 22.07 -2.72 -2.16
C CYS A 90 22.51 -1.43 -1.46
#